data_AF-A0A318PXY4-F1
#
_entry.id   AF-A0A318PXY4-F1
#
_cell.length_a   1.000
_cell.length_b   1.000
_cell.length_c   1.000
_cell.angle_alpha   90.00
_cell.angle_beta   90.00
_cell.angle_gamma   90.00
#
_symmetry.space_group_name_H-M   'P 1'
#
loop_
_entity.id
_entity.type
_entity.pdbx_description
1 polymer ?
#
loop_
_entity_poly.entity_id
_entity_poly.type
_entity_poly.pdbx_seq_one_letter_code
_entity_poly.pdbx_strand_id
1 'polypeptide(L)'
;MRFGEVEAWAMRYEAQLLARLVRLGQIRAELSATRFDGTYDGADLLGYLEDECDTLRTALARVGQEAADRAHDAAENRAADASDAARDRRLCGG
;
A
#
# COMPACT_ATOMS: atom_id res chain seq x y z
N MET A 1 -1.77 -2.28 16.94
CA MET A 1 -0.59 -2.04 16.06
C MET A 1 0.18 -0.86 16.63
N ARG A 2 1.50 -0.95 16.81
CA ARG A 2 2.33 0.16 17.29
C ARG A 2 2.64 1.11 16.13
N PHE A 3 2.87 2.40 16.40
CA PHE A 3 3.19 3.40 15.36
C PHE A 3 4.34 2.95 14.43
N GLY A 4 5.43 2.41 14.99
CA GLY A 4 6.54 1.87 14.20
C GLY A 4 6.20 0.63 13.37
N GLU A 5 5.13 -0.11 13.70
CA GLU A 5 4.64 -1.22 12.87
C GLU A 5 3.87 -0.70 11.64
N VAL A 6 3.11 0.39 11.79
CA VAL A 6 2.39 1.05 10.69
C VAL A 6 3.37 1.62 9.67
N GLU A 7 4.40 2.32 10.15
CA GLU A 7 5.46 2.89 9.31
C GLU A 7 6.27 1.78 8.60
N ALA A 8 6.65 0.73 9.31
CA ALA A 8 7.37 -0.41 8.73
C ALA A 8 6.52 -1.16 7.68
N TRP A 9 5.22 -1.31 7.89
CA TRP A 9 4.31 -1.86 6.90
C TRP A 9 4.26 -0.99 5.64
N ALA A 10 4.06 0.32 5.80
CA ALA A 10 3.94 1.27 4.70
C ALA A 10 5.19 1.25 3.81
N MET A 11 6.37 1.38 4.42
CA MET A 11 7.65 1.32 3.69
C MET A 11 7.83 0.00 2.93
N ARG A 12 7.52 -1.14 3.57
CA ARG A 12 7.64 -2.45 2.92
C ARG A 12 6.66 -2.62 1.79
N TYR A 13 5.45 -2.09 1.92
CA TYR A 13 4.42 -2.21 0.91
C TYR A 13 4.71 -1.30 -0.29
N GLU A 14 5.13 -0.06 -0.04
CA GLU A 14 5.58 0.87 -1.08
C GLU A 14 6.75 0.28 -1.89
N ALA A 15 7.76 -0.29 -1.23
CA ALA A 15 8.88 -0.95 -1.91
C ALA A 15 8.42 -2.10 -2.82
N GLN A 16 7.40 -2.87 -2.41
CA GLN A 16 6.84 -3.95 -3.24
C GLN A 16 6.07 -3.42 -4.44
N LEU A 17 5.31 -2.34 -4.28
CA LEU A 17 4.57 -1.70 -5.37
C LEU A 17 5.52 -1.12 -6.41
N LEU A 18 6.58 -0.43 -5.95
CA LEU A 18 7.63 0.10 -6.84
C LEU A 18 8.34 -1.01 -7.61
N ALA A 19 8.74 -2.09 -6.92
CA ALA A 19 9.38 -3.23 -7.58
C ALA A 19 8.48 -3.87 -8.64
N ARG A 20 7.18 -4.00 -8.38
CA ARG A 20 6.20 -4.49 -9.36
C ARG A 20 6.06 -3.54 -10.54
N LEU A 21 5.99 -2.24 -10.30
CA LEU A 21 5.87 -1.24 -11.37
C LEU A 21 7.09 -1.24 -12.30
N VAL A 22 8.30 -1.37 -11.74
CA VAL A 22 9.53 -1.56 -12.53
C VAL A 22 9.44 -2.83 -13.38
N ARG A 23 9.00 -3.95 -12.79
CA ARG A 23 8.89 -5.22 -13.50
C ARG A 23 7.87 -5.18 -14.63
N LEU A 24 6.71 -4.56 -14.43
CA LEU A 24 5.71 -4.39 -15.49
C LEU A 24 6.23 -3.48 -16.61
N GLY A 25 6.96 -2.41 -16.28
CA GLY A 25 7.62 -1.56 -17.26
C GLY A 25 8.62 -2.32 -18.15
N GLN A 26 9.41 -3.22 -17.54
CA GLN A 26 10.33 -4.10 -18.28
C GLN A 26 9.59 -5.05 -19.22
N ILE A 27 8.56 -5.74 -18.72
CA ILE A 27 7.73 -6.66 -19.53
C ILE A 27 7.10 -5.92 -20.70
N ARG A 28 6.52 -4.74 -20.46
CA ARG A 28 5.93 -3.92 -21.52
C ARG A 28 6.96 -3.55 -22.58
N ALA A 29 8.16 -3.14 -22.19
CA ALA A 29 9.22 -2.80 -23.14
C ALA A 29 9.62 -4.01 -24.01
N GLU A 30 9.80 -5.18 -23.39
CA GLU A 30 10.09 -6.45 -24.10
C GLU A 30 9.00 -6.83 -25.10
N LEU A 31 7.72 -6.73 -24.69
CA LEU A 31 6.60 -7.06 -25.56
C LEU A 31 6.40 -6.04 -26.68
N SER A 32 6.62 -4.75 -26.40
CA SER A 32 6.53 -3.70 -27.43
C SER A 32 7.59 -3.84 -28.54
N ALA A 33 8.75 -4.41 -28.21
CA ALA A 33 9.80 -4.72 -29.17
C ALA A 33 9.55 -6.02 -29.96
N THR A 34 8.58 -6.83 -29.52
CA THR A 34 8.26 -8.12 -30.14
C THR A 34 7.19 -7.95 -31.20
N ARG A 35 7.47 -8.41 -32.43
CA ARG A 35 6.47 -8.47 -33.51
C ARG A 35 5.60 -9.71 -33.29
N PHE A 36 4.33 -9.51 -32.92
CA PHE A 36 3.38 -10.61 -32.73
C PHE A 36 2.87 -11.11 -34.09
N ASP A 37 3.04 -12.42 -34.33
CA ASP A 37 2.60 -13.11 -35.55
C ASP A 37 1.34 -13.98 -35.31
N GLY A 38 0.68 -13.78 -34.16
CA GLY A 38 -0.47 -14.58 -33.68
C GLY A 38 -1.77 -13.78 -33.57
N THR A 39 -2.88 -14.48 -33.29
CA THR A 39 -4.26 -13.95 -33.25
C THR A 39 -4.59 -12.97 -32.13
N TYR A 40 -3.70 -12.80 -31.14
CA TYR A 40 -3.89 -11.82 -30.07
C TYR A 40 -3.30 -10.49 -30.52
N ASP A 41 -4.10 -9.43 -30.56
CA ASP A 41 -3.60 -8.10 -30.89
C ASP A 41 -2.62 -7.66 -29.78
N GLY A 42 -1.35 -7.46 -30.12
CA GLY A 42 -0.34 -6.98 -29.19
C GLY A 42 -0.75 -5.65 -28.53
N ALA A 43 -1.63 -4.88 -29.17
CA ALA A 43 -2.21 -3.67 -28.60
C ALA A 43 -3.02 -3.93 -27.33
N ASP A 44 -3.83 -5.00 -27.29
CA ASP A 44 -4.67 -5.32 -26.12
C ASP A 44 -3.81 -5.71 -24.92
N LEU A 45 -2.77 -6.52 -25.15
CA LEU A 45 -1.86 -6.95 -24.09
C LEU A 45 -1.05 -5.77 -23.53
N LEU A 46 -0.59 -4.85 -24.39
CA LEU A 46 0.11 -3.66 -23.96
C LEU A 46 -0.83 -2.69 -23.21
N GLY A 47 -2.09 -2.57 -23.64
CA GLY A 47 -3.12 -1.80 -22.94
C GLY A 47 -3.36 -2.33 -21.53
N TYR A 48 -3.55 -3.64 -21.38
CA TYR A 48 -3.71 -4.28 -20.07
C TYR A 48 -2.52 -4.02 -19.14
N LEU A 49 -1.29 -4.07 -19.65
CA LEU A 49 -0.10 -3.77 -18.85
C LEU A 49 -0.02 -2.31 -18.42
N GLU A 50 -0.53 -1.38 -19.22
CA GLU A 50 -0.64 0.04 -18.85
C GLU A 50 -1.67 0.21 -17.72
N ASP A 51 -2.84 -0.42 -17.83
CA ASP A 51 -3.89 -0.39 -16.80
C ASP A 51 -3.40 -0.94 -15.45
N GLU A 52 -2.61 -2.02 -15.48
CA GLU A 52 -1.99 -2.58 -14.28
C GLU A 52 -0.94 -1.61 -13.69
N CYS A 53 -0.17 -0.91 -14.52
CA CYS A 53 0.75 0.13 -14.04
C CYS A 53 -0.02 1.27 -13.35
N ASP A 54 -1.14 1.71 -13.92
CA ASP A 54 -1.98 2.77 -13.35
C ASP A 54 -2.66 2.35 -12.05
N THR A 55 -3.07 1.09 -11.96
CA THR A 55 -3.57 0.49 -10.71
C THR A 55 -2.49 0.54 -9.62
N LEU A 56 -1.25 0.17 -9.93
CA LEU A 56 -0.14 0.23 -8.99
C LEU A 56 0.22 1.67 -8.60
N ARG A 57 0.20 2.64 -9.53
CA ARG A 57 0.42 4.07 -9.24
C ARG A 57 -0.65 4.60 -8.29
N THR A 58 -1.90 4.23 -8.51
CA THR A 58 -3.03 4.59 -7.64
C THR A 58 -2.85 3.99 -6.25
N ALA A 59 -2.45 2.72 -6.15
CA ALA A 59 -2.17 2.08 -4.87
C ALA A 59 -1.02 2.80 -4.15
N LEU A 60 0.08 3.10 -4.85
CA LEU A 60 1.25 3.81 -4.32
C LEU A 60 0.87 5.16 -3.72
N ALA A 61 0.07 5.96 -4.44
CA ALA A 61 -0.42 7.25 -3.99
C ALA A 61 -1.29 7.17 -2.72
N ARG A 62 -1.91 6.01 -2.45
CA ARG A 62 -2.79 5.79 -1.30
C ARG A 62 -2.07 5.27 -0.06
N VAL A 63 -0.88 4.65 -0.20
CA VAL A 63 -0.16 4.03 0.93
C VAL A 63 0.10 5.04 2.05
N GLY A 64 0.53 6.26 1.71
CA GLY A 64 0.82 7.30 2.69
C GLY A 64 -0.42 7.73 3.48
N GLN A 65 -1.57 7.88 2.79
CA GLN A 65 -2.84 8.21 3.45
C GLN A 65 -3.29 7.08 4.37
N GLU A 66 -3.25 5.84 3.90
CA GLU A 66 -3.65 4.67 4.70
C GLU A 66 -2.74 4.47 5.91
N ALA A 67 -1.44 4.76 5.78
CA ALA A 67 -0.51 4.75 6.90
C ALA A 67 -0.86 5.84 7.93
N ALA A 68 -1.22 7.04 7.49
CA ALA A 68 -1.65 8.13 8.36
C ALA A 68 -2.95 7.77 9.11
N ASP A 69 -3.94 7.23 8.41
CA ASP A 69 -5.23 6.82 8.99
C ASP A 69 -5.02 5.73 10.05
N ARG A 70 -4.24 4.68 9.73
CA ARG A 70 -3.92 3.61 10.70
C ARG A 70 -3.12 4.12 11.90
N ALA A 71 -2.24 5.10 11.70
CA ALA A 71 -1.48 5.71 12.80
C ALA A 71 -2.38 6.55 13.71
N HIS A 72 -3.37 7.24 13.14
CA HIS A 72 -4.39 7.99 13.87
C HIS A 72 -5.25 7.05 14.73
N ASP A 73 -5.81 5.99 14.13
CA ASP A 73 -6.61 4.98 14.85
C ASP A 73 -5.81 4.34 16.00
N ALA A 74 -4.52 4.05 15.78
CA ALA A 74 -3.64 3.50 16.81
C ALA A 74 -3.32 4.50 17.93
N ALA A 75 -3.42 5.82 17.67
CA ALA A 75 -3.27 6.84 18.70
C ALA A 75 -4.56 7.00 19.52
N GLU A 76 -5.72 7.00 18.87
CA GLU A 76 -7.02 7.10 19.55
C GLU A 76 -7.26 5.92 20.50
N ASN A 77 -7.01 4.69 20.03
CA ASN A 77 -7.15 3.50 20.87
C ASN A 77 -6.24 3.55 22.11
N ARG A 78 -4.99 4.02 21.97
CA ARG A 78 -4.08 4.17 23.11
C ARG A 78 -4.55 5.25 24.09
N ALA A 79 -5.17 6.31 23.60
CA ALA A 79 -5.73 7.35 24.46
C ALA A 79 -6.94 6.83 25.26
N ALA A 80 -7.80 6.02 24.61
CA ALA A 80 -8.91 5.35 25.28
C ALA A 80 -8.41 4.39 26.38
N ASP A 81 -7.47 3.49 26.05
CA ASP A 81 -6.86 2.56 27.01
C ASP A 81 -6.24 3.28 28.21
N ALA A 82 -5.55 4.40 27.97
CA ALA A 82 -4.93 5.21 29.03
C ALA A 82 -5.97 5.90 29.92
N SER A 83 -7.07 6.38 29.34
CA SER A 83 -8.19 6.97 30.07
C SER A 83 -8.86 5.94 30.98
N ASP A 84 -9.13 4.74 30.47
CA ASP A 84 -9.74 3.66 31.24
C ASP A 84 -8.82 3.19 32.37
N ALA A 85 -7.52 3.00 32.10
CA ALA A 85 -6.55 2.67 33.14
C ALA A 85 -6.45 3.75 34.23
N ALA A 86 -6.55 5.03 33.86
CA ALA A 86 -6.57 6.13 34.82
C ALA A 86 -7.85 6.15 35.67
N ARG A 87 -9.00 5.80 35.08
CA ARG A 87 -10.28 5.66 35.77
C ARG A 87 -10.24 4.52 36.78
N ASP A 88 -9.80 3.34 36.35
CA ASP A 88 -9.72 2.15 37.22
C ASP A 88 -8.79 2.38 38.41
N ARG A 89 -7.65 3.04 38.19
CA ARG A 89 -6.74 3.41 39.28
C ARG A 89 -7.38 4.35 40.31
N ARG A 90 -8.25 5.27 39.88
CA ARG A 90 -9.01 6.14 40.81
C ARG A 90 -10.07 5.36 41.59
N LEU A 91 -10.70 4.36 40.97
CA LEU A 91 -11.77 3.58 41.59
C LEU A 91 -11.24 2.52 42.58
N CYS A 92 -10.06 1.95 42.33
CA CYS A 92 -9.44 0.94 43.20
C CYS A 92 -8.55 1.52 44.32
N GLY A 93 -8.24 2.83 44.27
CA GLY A 93 -7.32 3.50 45.19
C GLY A 93 -7.97 4.46 46.19
N GLY A 94 -9.31 4.55 46.21
CA GLY A 94 -10.10 5.27 47.22
C GLY A 94 -10.74 4.32 48.20
#